data_AF-A0A920SBG5-F1
#
_entry.id   AF-A0A920SBG5-F1
#
_cell.length_a   1.000
_cell.length_b   1.000
_cell.length_c   1.000
_cell.angle_alpha   90.00
_cell.angle_beta   90.00
_cell.angle_gamma   90.00
#
_symmetry.space_group_name_H-M   'P 1'
#
loop_
_entity.id
_entity.type
_entity.pdbx_description
1 polymer ?
#
loop_
_entity_poly.entity_id
_entity_poly.type
_entity_poly.pdbx_seq_one_letter_code
_entity_poly.pdbx_strand_id
1 'polypeptide(L)' 'MSIDVGTGIARILKAEAVDWVSTFPVCKVNNALGPEGKTHGDDAG' A
#
# COMPACT_ATOMS: atom_id res chain seq x y z
N MET A 1 -16.18 5.27 -9.92
CA MET A 1 -15.29 4.13 -9.63
C MET A 1 -14.68 4.36 -8.27
N SER A 2 -15.01 3.55 -7.28
CA SER A 2 -14.45 3.67 -5.93
C SER A 2 -13.04 3.08 -5.92
N ILE A 3 -12.14 3.74 -5.18
CA ILE A 3 -10.78 3.24 -4.95
C ILE A 3 -10.72 2.61 -3.56
N ASP A 4 -9.93 1.55 -3.42
CA ASP A 4 -9.57 1.05 -2.09
C ASP A 4 -8.83 2.13 -1.30
N VAL A 5 -9.10 2.20 0.01
CA VAL A 5 -8.54 3.21 0.91
C VAL A 5 -7.02 3.07 1.03
N GLY A 6 -6.49 1.84 1.10
CA GLY A 6 -5.05 1.60 1.17
C GLY A 6 -4.33 2.11 -0.09
N THR A 7 -4.91 1.84 -1.25
CA THR A 7 -4.43 2.32 -2.55
C THR A 7 -4.47 3.84 -2.65
N GLY A 8 -5.54 4.48 -2.16
CA GLY A 8 -5.64 5.94 -2.12
C GLY A 8 -4.55 6.58 -1.26
N ILE A 9 -4.30 6.01 -0.07
CA ILE A 9 -3.26 6.48 0.85
C ILE A 9 -1.86 6.32 0.23
N ALA A 10 -1.56 5.16 -0.35
CA ALA A 10 -0.26 4.91 -0.99
C ALA A 10 0.04 5.92 -2.11
N ARG A 11 -0.97 6.27 -2.93
CA ARG A 11 -0.83 7.28 -3.99
C ARG A 11 -0.52 8.67 -3.45
N ILE A 12 -1.18 9.08 -2.37
CA ILE A 12 -0.94 10.38 -1.73
C ILE A 12 0.48 10.43 -1.17
N LEU A 13 0.90 9.41 -0.40
CA LEU A 13 2.23 9.37 0.20
C LEU A 13 3.35 9.45 -0.86
N LYS A 14 3.16 8.76 -1.99
CA LYS A 14 4.08 8.82 -3.13
C LYS A 14 4.11 10.20 -3.79
N ALA A 15 2.95 10.85 -3.94
CA ALA A 15 2.86 12.20 -4.52
C ALA A 15 3.51 13.26 -3.63
N GLU A 16 3.44 13.09 -2.30
CA GLU A 16 4.05 13.95 -1.29
C GLU A 16 5.53 13.63 -1.02
N ALA A 17 6.13 12.70 -1.78
CA ALA A 17 7.51 12.26 -1.62
C ALA A 17 7.85 11.79 -0.18
N VAL A 18 6.93 11.05 0.45
CA VAL A 18 7.16 10.47 1.78
C VAL A 18 8.00 9.20 1.64
N ASP A 19 9.25 9.25 2.11
CA ASP A 19 10.22 8.15 1.96
C ASP A 19 9.96 6.96 2.90
N TRP A 20 9.31 7.18 4.05
CA TRP A 20 9.01 6.13 5.01
C TRP A 20 7.77 6.46 5.84
N VAL A 21 7.06 5.41 6.27
CA VAL A 21 5.93 5.51 7.20
C VAL A 21 6.02 4.39 8.22
N SER A 22 5.72 4.67 9.49
CA SER A 22 5.46 3.63 10.47
C SER A 22 3.97 3.30 10.46
N THR A 23 3.66 2.01 10.36
CA THR A 23 2.28 1.53 10.50
C THR A 23 2.24 0.46 11.57
N PHE A 24 1.12 0.39 12.29
CA PHE A 24 0.88 -0.77 13.16
C PHE A 24 0.54 -1.98 12.28
N PRO A 25 0.98 -3.20 12.62
CA PRO A 25 0.77 -4.39 11.78
C PRO A 25 -0.71 -4.70 11.45
N VAL A 26 -1.63 -4.18 12.26
CA VAL A 26 -3.08 -4.31 12.09
C VAL A 26 -3.70 -3.28 11.14
N CYS A 27 -2.92 -2.27 10.71
CA CYS A 27 -3.38 -1.29 9.73
C CYS A 27 -3.44 -1.94 8.34
N LYS A 28 -4.64 -2.05 7.77
CA LYS A 28 -4.89 -2.59 6.42
C LYS A 28 -4.09 -1.89 5.31
N VAL A 29 -3.61 -0.66 5.56
CA VAL A 29 -2.77 0.14 4.67
C VAL A 29 -1.40 -0.51 4.43
N ASN A 30 -0.87 -1.30 5.38
CA ASN A 30 0.45 -1.91 5.26
C ASN A 30 0.59 -2.81 4.01
N ASN A 31 -0.49 -3.48 3.61
CA ASN A 31 -0.51 -4.33 2.42
C ASN A 31 -0.43 -3.54 1.10
N ALA A 32 -0.84 -2.27 1.11
CA ALA A 32 -0.83 -1.39 -0.06
C ALA A 32 0.48 -0.62 -0.23
N LEU A 33 1.37 -0.65 0.76
CA LEU A 33 2.68 -0.01 0.74
C LEU A 33 3.78 -0.89 0.11
N GLY A 34 3.48 -2.17 -0.15
CA GLY A 34 4.31 -3.03 -0.98
C GLY A 34 4.33 -2.57 -2.45
N PRO A 35 5.13 -3.21 -3.31
CA PRO A 35 5.16 -2.89 -4.74
C PRO A 35 3.75 -2.88 -5.33
N GLU A 36 3.37 -1.79 -6.00
CA GLU A 36 2.06 -1.68 -6.66
C GLU A 36 1.84 -2.92 -7.55
N GLY A 37 0.82 -3.74 -7.23
CA GLY A 37 0.51 -4.98 -7.94
C GLY A 37 0.96 -6.28 -7.26
N LYS A 38 1.66 -6.25 -6.12
CA LYS A 38 1.95 -7.45 -5.31
C LYS A 38 1.01 -7.57 -4.11
N THR A 39 -0.25 -7.93 -4.38
CA THR A 39 -1.05 -8.60 -3.34
C THR A 39 -0.52 -10.02 -3.17
N HIS A 40 -0.39 -10.46 -1.93
CA HIS A 40 0.12 -11.77 -1.51
C HIS A 40 -0.65 -12.93 -2.20
N GLY A 41 -0.23 -13.32 -3.41
CA GLY A 41 -0.91 -14.29 -4.25
C GLY A 41 -0.10 -14.83 -5.45
N ASP A 42 1.03 -14.21 -5.81
CA ASP A 42 1.77 -14.59 -7.03
C ASP A 42 3.20 -15.14 -6.78
N ASP A 43 3.55 -15.47 -5.54
CA ASP A 43 4.86 -16.08 -5.19
C ASP A 43 4.80 -17.63 -5.09
N ALA A 44 3.79 -18.26 -5.72
CA ALA A 44 3.78 -19.71 -5.96
C ALA A 44 4.30 -19.98 -7.39
N GLY A 45 5.62 -19.93 -7.55
CA GLY A 45 6.34 -20.29 -8.76
C GLY A 45 7.77 -20.71 -8.45
#